data_AF-A0A2M8IVU2-F1
#
_entry.id   AF-A0A2M8IVU2-F1
#
_cell.length_a   1.000
_cell.length_b   1.000
_cell.length_c   1.000
_cell.angle_alpha   90.00
_cell.angle_beta   90.00
_cell.angle_gamma   90.00
#
_symmetry.space_group_name_H-M   'P 1'
#
loop_
_entity.id
_entity.type
_entity.pdbx_description
1 polymer ?
#
loop_
_entity_poly.entity_id
_entity_poly.type
_entity_poly.pdbx_seq_one_letter_code
_entity_poly.pdbx_strand_id
1 'polypeptide(L)'
;GAVLPLLLDRLGPAAWPMAWTLIGLVCFAFLPLGLWSAHVLRPARLARAPEPQPLPIRQMLPQIGGYAGFGLGYIVYLTFLSAWMTELGARAELIALVWVLLGLCLCLSPFLWRPVLARFATGLPLALILVGVATGSLLPVLWPGGLGLAVSAAVFGLCVFMAPGAVTSFLRQNLPPDSWGPGLSLFTVVFAVAQTLGPFGAGLIGDLAQNIGVSLAVAAAVLLCGAGSALLQRRLAAPD
;
A
#
# COMPACT_ATOMS: atom_id res chain seq x y z
N GLY A 1 -7.09 4.39 13.75
CA GLY A 1 -6.28 3.43 14.52
C GLY A 1 -6.65 3.41 15.98
N ALA A 2 -6.13 4.34 16.78
CA ALA A 2 -6.27 4.30 18.25
C ALA A 2 -7.71 4.41 18.78
N VAL A 3 -8.54 5.27 18.19
CA VAL A 3 -9.84 5.64 18.78
C VAL A 3 -11.01 4.83 18.22
N LEU A 4 -11.02 4.56 16.92
CA LEU A 4 -12.18 4.00 16.22
C LEU A 4 -12.63 2.62 16.74
N PRO A 5 -11.75 1.63 16.98
CA PRO A 5 -12.18 0.34 17.50
C PRO A 5 -12.86 0.47 18.87
N LEU A 6 -12.28 1.28 19.78
CA LEU A 6 -12.85 1.52 21.11
C LEU A 6 -14.19 2.26 21.06
N LEU A 7 -14.33 3.17 20.10
CA LEU A 7 -15.56 3.92 19.89
C LEU A 7 -16.71 3.00 19.44
N LEU A 8 -16.44 2.16 18.43
CA LEU A 8 -17.43 1.24 17.86
C LEU A 8 -17.78 0.09 18.81
N ASP A 9 -16.83 -0.33 19.65
CA ASP A 9 -17.08 -1.30 20.72
C ASP A 9 -18.06 -0.77 21.77
N ARG A 10 -17.90 0.51 22.18
CA ARG A 10 -18.76 1.12 23.21
C ARG A 10 -20.12 1.57 22.72
N LEU A 11 -20.20 2.11 21.50
CA LEU A 11 -21.40 2.74 20.96
C LEU A 11 -22.10 1.91 19.87
N GLY A 12 -21.50 0.78 19.52
CA GLY A 12 -21.95 -0.10 18.45
C GLY A 12 -21.62 0.41 17.04
N PRO A 13 -21.86 -0.44 16.01
CA PRO A 13 -21.55 -0.12 14.61
C PRO A 13 -22.29 1.09 14.04
N ALA A 14 -23.45 1.43 14.60
CA ALA A 14 -24.25 2.58 14.17
C ALA A 14 -23.56 3.94 14.42
N ALA A 15 -22.50 3.97 15.24
CA ALA A 15 -21.70 5.17 15.49
C ALA A 15 -20.71 5.53 14.35
N TRP A 16 -20.76 4.83 13.21
CA TRP A 16 -19.92 5.10 12.05
C TRP A 16 -19.96 6.57 11.55
N PRO A 17 -21.07 7.34 11.62
CA PRO A 17 -21.04 8.76 11.23
C PRO A 17 -20.13 9.57 12.16
N MET A 18 -20.10 9.24 13.46
CA MET A 18 -19.25 9.91 14.43
C MET A 18 -17.76 9.57 14.25
N ALA A 19 -17.46 8.36 13.78
CA ALA A 19 -16.09 8.02 13.37
C ALA A 19 -15.61 8.93 12.23
N TRP A 20 -16.46 9.19 11.23
CA TRP A 20 -16.14 10.12 10.14
C TRP A 20 -16.01 11.57 10.59
N THR A 21 -16.89 12.05 11.48
CA THR A 21 -16.75 13.43 12.00
C THR A 21 -15.46 13.59 12.79
N LEU A 22 -15.07 12.62 13.60
CA LEU A 22 -13.80 12.63 14.33
C LEU A 22 -12.60 12.64 13.38
N ILE A 23 -12.59 11.81 12.33
CA ILE A 23 -11.55 11.82 11.29
C ILE A 23 -11.49 13.21 10.63
N GLY A 24 -12.65 13.78 10.27
CA GLY A 24 -12.73 15.11 9.66
C GLY A 24 -12.17 16.21 10.56
N LEU A 25 -12.49 16.18 11.85
CA LEU A 25 -11.95 17.12 12.84
C LEU A 25 -10.42 17.00 12.98
N VAL A 26 -9.89 15.77 13.00
CA VAL A 26 -8.44 15.54 13.01
C VAL A 26 -7.81 16.10 11.74
N CYS A 27 -8.35 15.79 10.55
CA CYS A 27 -7.87 16.36 9.29
C CYS A 27 -7.90 17.90 9.29
N PHE A 28 -8.97 18.50 9.81
CA PHE A 28 -9.10 19.96 9.94
C PHE A 28 -8.03 20.54 10.88
N ALA A 29 -7.72 19.87 12.00
CA ALA A 29 -6.67 20.29 12.92
C ALA A 29 -5.27 20.22 12.28
N PHE A 30 -5.03 19.30 11.35
CA PHE A 30 -3.77 19.20 10.59
C PHE A 30 -3.69 20.13 9.37
N LEU A 31 -4.80 20.78 8.97
CA LEU A 31 -4.85 21.65 7.82
C LEU A 31 -3.80 22.80 7.85
N PRO A 32 -3.57 23.51 8.98
CA PRO A 32 -2.56 24.58 9.03
C PRO A 32 -1.15 24.06 8.75
N LEU A 33 -0.80 22.87 9.26
CA LEU A 33 0.50 22.24 8.99
C LEU A 33 0.64 21.85 7.53
N GLY A 34 -0.44 21.35 6.91
CA GLY A 34 -0.48 21.04 5.48
C GLY A 34 -0.28 22.28 4.61
N LEU A 35 -0.99 23.37 4.91
CA LEU A 35 -0.84 24.65 4.21
C LEU A 35 0.56 25.22 4.40
N TRP A 36 1.10 25.18 5.62
CA TRP A 36 2.47 25.62 5.89
C TRP A 36 3.50 24.83 5.07
N SER A 37 3.40 23.50 5.06
CA SER A 37 4.27 22.63 4.25
C SER A 37 4.19 22.98 2.75
N ALA A 38 2.96 23.18 2.23
CA ALA A 38 2.75 23.56 0.84
C ALA A 38 3.33 24.94 0.51
N HIS A 39 3.29 25.90 1.44
CA HIS A 39 3.91 27.23 1.26
C HIS A 39 5.45 27.19 1.28
N VAL A 40 6.05 26.31 2.09
CA VAL A 40 7.51 26.15 2.16
C VAL A 40 8.06 25.44 0.92
N LEU A 41 7.31 24.48 0.38
CA LEU A 41 7.69 23.78 -0.84
C LEU A 41 7.54 24.72 -2.04
N ARG A 42 8.66 25.19 -2.59
CA ARG A 42 8.65 25.86 -3.91
C ARG A 42 8.34 24.79 -4.96
N PRO A 43 7.20 24.87 -5.68
CA PRO A 43 7.01 23.99 -6.82
C PRO A 43 8.16 24.27 -7.79
N ALA A 44 8.87 23.22 -8.22
CA ALA A 44 9.68 23.34 -9.41
C ALA A 44 8.76 23.92 -10.49
N ARG A 45 9.11 25.08 -11.06
CA ARG A 45 8.34 25.67 -12.17
C ARG A 45 8.03 24.52 -13.12
N LEU A 46 6.74 24.29 -13.39
CA LEU A 46 6.33 23.40 -14.47
C LEU A 46 6.98 23.96 -15.73
N ALA A 47 8.15 23.43 -16.08
CA ALA A 47 8.73 23.64 -17.38
C ALA A 47 7.64 23.21 -18.38
N ARG A 48 7.48 24.03 -19.43
CA ARG A 48 6.52 23.82 -20.51
C ARG A 48 6.36 22.33 -20.80
N ALA A 49 5.12 21.82 -20.78
CA ALA A 49 4.83 20.41 -21.01
C ALA A 49 5.64 19.95 -22.24
N PRO A 50 6.65 19.08 -22.05
CA PRO A 50 7.46 18.58 -23.15
C PRO A 50 6.57 17.75 -24.07
N GLU A 51 6.98 17.62 -25.34
CA GLU A 51 6.21 16.80 -26.27
C GLU A 51 6.04 15.38 -25.72
N PRO A 52 4.87 14.74 -25.89
CA PRO A 52 4.62 13.41 -25.36
C PRO A 52 5.58 12.40 -25.99
N GLN A 53 6.64 12.02 -25.27
CA GLN A 53 7.44 10.88 -25.68
C GLN A 53 6.68 9.59 -25.37
N PRO A 54 6.61 8.65 -26.33
CA PRO A 54 5.92 7.39 -26.11
C PRO A 54 6.63 6.60 -25.00
N LEU A 55 5.86 6.16 -24.00
CA LEU A 55 6.39 5.31 -22.94
C LEU A 55 6.76 3.93 -23.52
N PRO A 56 7.88 3.32 -23.11
CA PRO A 56 8.26 1.97 -23.52
C PRO A 56 7.44 0.91 -22.74
N ILE A 57 6.10 0.94 -22.90
CA ILE A 57 5.14 0.14 -22.11
C ILE A 57 5.52 -1.34 -22.11
N ARG A 58 5.91 -1.89 -23.28
CA ARG A 58 6.31 -3.30 -23.41
C ARG A 58 7.47 -3.68 -22.48
N GLN A 59 8.44 -2.79 -22.30
CA GLN A 59 9.59 -3.02 -21.42
C GLN A 59 9.24 -2.81 -19.95
N MET A 60 8.15 -2.10 -19.66
CA MET A 60 7.65 -1.81 -18.31
C MET A 60 6.58 -2.80 -17.84
N LEU A 61 6.14 -3.74 -18.69
CA LEU A 61 5.09 -4.71 -18.36
C LEU A 61 5.37 -5.50 -17.06
N PRO A 62 6.60 -5.96 -16.78
CA PRO A 62 6.88 -6.63 -15.51
C PRO A 62 6.67 -5.71 -14.27
N GLN A 63 7.09 -4.45 -14.35
CA GLN A 63 6.85 -3.47 -13.29
C GLN A 63 5.36 -3.15 -13.12
N ILE A 64 4.64 -3.02 -14.24
CA ILE A 64 3.18 -2.78 -14.27
C ILE A 64 2.45 -3.97 -13.63
N GLY A 65 2.82 -5.20 -14.00
CA GLY A 65 2.26 -6.42 -13.43
C GLY A 65 2.50 -6.52 -11.92
N GLY A 66 3.72 -6.19 -11.47
CA GLY A 66 4.03 -6.11 -10.04
C GLY A 66 3.17 -5.09 -9.29
N TYR A 67 3.00 -3.89 -9.86
CA TYR A 67 2.22 -2.83 -9.22
C TYR A 67 0.71 -3.08 -9.28
N ALA A 68 0.22 -3.76 -10.31
CA ALA A 68 -1.15 -4.28 -10.34
C ALA A 68 -1.37 -5.33 -9.26
N GLY A 69 -0.42 -6.27 -9.09
CA GLY A 69 -0.44 -7.25 -8.00
C GLY A 69 -0.43 -6.60 -6.62
N PHE A 70 0.34 -5.52 -6.44
CA PHE A 70 0.26 -4.66 -5.25
C PHE A 70 -1.18 -4.19 -5.03
N GLY A 71 -1.75 -3.46 -5.99
CA GLY A 71 -3.10 -2.88 -5.90
C GLY A 71 -4.19 -3.91 -5.56
N LEU A 72 -4.15 -5.08 -6.20
CA LEU A 72 -5.10 -6.17 -5.97
C LEU A 72 -5.00 -6.73 -4.54
N GLY A 73 -3.79 -6.98 -4.05
CA GLY A 73 -3.59 -7.77 -2.83
C GLY A 73 -3.50 -6.95 -1.54
N TYR A 74 -2.83 -5.80 -1.55
CA TYR A 74 -2.52 -5.08 -0.30
C TYR A 74 -3.77 -4.60 0.43
N ILE A 75 -4.78 -4.18 -0.34
CA ILE A 75 -5.99 -3.56 0.18
C ILE A 75 -6.84 -4.56 0.95
N VAL A 76 -6.75 -5.86 0.61
CA VAL A 76 -7.48 -6.94 1.27
C VAL A 76 -7.14 -6.97 2.77
N TYR A 77 -5.85 -6.88 3.11
CA TYR A 77 -5.42 -6.82 4.49
C TYR A 77 -6.02 -5.62 5.23
N LEU A 78 -5.93 -4.41 4.66
CA LEU A 78 -6.44 -3.20 5.29
C LEU A 78 -7.97 -3.23 5.50
N THR A 79 -8.70 -3.81 4.55
CA THR A 79 -10.16 -3.89 4.59
C THR A 79 -10.65 -4.91 5.60
N PHE A 80 -10.07 -6.11 5.60
CA PHE A 80 -10.63 -7.27 6.30
C PHE A 80 -9.95 -7.62 7.62
N LEU A 81 -8.76 -7.07 7.91
CA LEU A 81 -8.02 -7.42 9.14
C LEU A 81 -8.86 -7.22 10.40
N SER A 82 -9.55 -6.08 10.55
CA SER A 82 -10.31 -5.79 11.76
C SER A 82 -11.53 -6.71 11.91
N ALA A 83 -12.21 -7.00 10.81
CA ALA A 83 -13.34 -7.93 10.79
C ALA A 83 -12.88 -9.33 11.19
N TRP A 84 -11.80 -9.82 10.58
CA TRP A 84 -11.23 -11.13 10.90
C TRP A 84 -10.70 -11.22 12.34
N MET A 85 -10.06 -10.17 12.85
CA MET A 85 -9.68 -10.10 14.27
C MET A 85 -10.91 -10.19 15.19
N THR A 86 -12.02 -9.58 14.80
CA THR A 86 -13.28 -9.62 15.57
C THR A 86 -13.91 -11.01 15.53
N GLU A 87 -13.90 -11.68 14.37
CA GLU A 87 -14.32 -13.09 14.24
C GLU A 87 -13.51 -14.03 15.13
N LEU A 88 -12.22 -13.75 15.32
CA LEU A 88 -11.35 -14.48 16.24
C LEU A 88 -11.54 -14.10 17.72
N GLY A 89 -12.50 -13.22 18.04
CA GLY A 89 -12.79 -12.77 19.40
C GLY A 89 -11.78 -11.77 19.97
N ALA A 90 -11.01 -11.08 19.12
CA ALA A 90 -10.07 -10.07 19.60
C ALA A 90 -10.81 -8.87 20.22
N ARG A 91 -10.30 -8.40 21.37
CA ARG A 91 -10.84 -7.21 22.02
C ARG A 91 -10.48 -5.93 21.25
N ALA A 92 -11.32 -4.91 21.41
CA ALA A 92 -11.13 -3.61 20.74
C ALA A 92 -9.78 -2.94 21.05
N GLU A 93 -9.21 -3.11 22.25
CA GLU A 93 -7.90 -2.52 22.56
C GLU A 93 -6.77 -3.16 21.75
N LEU A 94 -6.83 -4.47 21.51
CA LEU A 94 -5.84 -5.17 20.69
C LEU A 94 -5.94 -4.73 19.23
N ILE A 95 -7.16 -4.61 18.68
CA ILE A 95 -7.39 -4.08 17.33
C ILE A 95 -6.82 -2.66 17.23
N ALA A 96 -7.10 -1.80 18.20
CA ALA A 96 -6.57 -0.43 18.24
C ALA A 96 -5.03 -0.41 18.28
N LEU A 97 -4.41 -1.23 19.12
CA LEU A 97 -2.95 -1.31 19.26
C LEU A 97 -2.29 -1.78 17.96
N VAL A 98 -2.84 -2.77 17.28
CA VAL A 98 -2.37 -3.26 15.97
C VAL A 98 -2.37 -2.14 14.94
N TRP A 99 -3.45 -1.36 14.85
CA TRP A 99 -3.52 -0.21 13.93
C TRP A 99 -2.58 0.94 14.32
N VAL A 100 -2.35 1.18 15.60
CA VAL A 100 -1.36 2.17 16.07
C VAL A 100 0.04 1.73 15.66
N LEU A 101 0.41 0.48 15.93
CA LEU A 101 1.71 -0.08 15.55
C LEU A 101 1.92 -0.01 14.03
N LEU A 102 0.92 -0.42 13.24
CA LEU A 102 0.95 -0.32 11.78
C LEU A 102 1.21 1.12 11.33
N GLY A 103 0.51 2.09 11.91
CA GLY A 103 0.68 3.52 11.60
C GLY A 103 2.07 4.05 11.95
N LEU A 104 2.62 3.66 13.11
CA LEU A 104 3.98 4.04 13.51
C LEU A 104 5.03 3.47 12.57
N CYS A 105 4.93 2.18 12.24
CA CYS A 105 5.79 1.51 11.27
C CYS A 105 5.70 2.17 9.89
N LEU A 106 4.50 2.58 9.48
CA LEU A 106 4.30 3.33 8.25
C LEU A 106 5.04 4.68 8.25
N CYS A 107 5.05 5.42 9.37
CA CYS A 107 5.82 6.66 9.48
C CYS A 107 7.34 6.43 9.39
N LEU A 108 7.83 5.28 9.84
CA LEU A 108 9.25 4.92 9.80
C LEU A 108 9.68 4.34 8.44
N SER A 109 8.73 3.84 7.67
CA SER A 109 8.94 3.14 6.40
C SER A 109 9.83 3.90 5.39
N PRO A 110 9.63 5.22 5.13
CA PRO A 110 10.46 5.94 4.16
C PRO A 110 11.96 5.96 4.51
N PHE A 111 12.30 6.01 5.81
CA PHE A 111 13.70 6.02 6.25
C PHE A 111 14.38 4.68 6.01
N LEU A 112 13.66 3.58 6.19
CA LEU A 112 14.14 2.22 5.95
C LEU A 112 14.38 1.97 4.45
N TRP A 113 13.46 2.41 3.59
CA TRP A 113 13.50 2.08 2.16
C TRP A 113 14.28 3.06 1.31
N ARG A 114 14.49 4.30 1.77
CA ARG A 114 15.29 5.32 1.06
C ARG A 114 16.59 4.78 0.42
N PRO A 115 17.49 4.06 1.14
CA PRO A 115 18.72 3.55 0.53
C PRO A 115 18.46 2.49 -0.56
N VAL A 116 17.47 1.63 -0.38
CA VAL A 116 17.11 0.58 -1.36
C VAL A 116 16.54 1.22 -2.63
N LEU A 117 15.61 2.17 -2.47
CA LEU A 117 15.00 2.88 -3.59
C LEU A 117 16.02 3.67 -4.40
N ALA A 118 17.04 4.25 -3.75
CA ALA A 118 18.08 5.02 -4.40
C ALA A 118 19.14 4.15 -5.10
N ARG A 119 19.34 2.91 -4.65
CA ARG A 119 20.40 2.02 -5.15
C ARG A 119 20.01 1.24 -6.40
N PHE A 120 18.74 0.85 -6.53
CA PHE A 120 18.31 -0.07 -7.58
C PHE A 120 17.38 0.60 -8.58
N ALA A 121 17.77 0.56 -9.87
CA ALA A 121 16.97 1.04 -11.00
C ALA A 121 16.10 -0.05 -11.65
N THR A 122 16.05 -1.26 -11.06
CA THR A 122 15.26 -2.40 -11.54
C THR A 122 13.96 -2.53 -10.75
N GLY A 123 13.14 -3.56 -11.01
CA GLY A 123 11.96 -3.83 -10.18
C GLY A 123 12.23 -4.50 -8.83
N LEU A 124 13.51 -4.73 -8.47
CA LEU A 124 13.90 -5.35 -7.20
C LEU A 124 13.30 -4.65 -5.97
N PRO A 125 13.29 -3.29 -5.84
CA PRO A 125 12.67 -2.66 -4.69
C PRO A 125 11.18 -2.97 -4.56
N LEU A 126 10.44 -2.92 -5.68
CA LEU A 126 9.02 -3.26 -5.69
C LEU A 126 8.80 -4.73 -5.29
N ALA A 127 9.62 -5.64 -5.80
CA ALA A 127 9.55 -7.06 -5.42
C ALA A 127 9.77 -7.29 -3.92
N LEU A 128 10.80 -6.67 -3.34
CA LEU A 128 11.08 -6.78 -1.90
C LEU A 128 9.94 -6.22 -1.05
N ILE A 129 9.36 -5.10 -1.47
CA ILE A 129 8.18 -4.52 -0.83
C ILE A 129 7.01 -5.49 -0.89
N LEU A 130 6.72 -6.03 -2.07
CA LEU A 130 5.62 -6.97 -2.28
C LEU A 130 5.77 -8.25 -1.45
N VAL A 131 6.98 -8.79 -1.35
CA VAL A 131 7.29 -9.91 -0.44
C VAL A 131 7.02 -9.50 1.00
N GLY A 132 7.50 -8.35 1.45
CA GLY A 132 7.25 -7.85 2.80
C GLY A 132 5.75 -7.67 3.11
N VAL A 133 4.99 -7.10 2.18
CA VAL A 133 3.52 -6.97 2.31
C VAL A 133 2.87 -8.36 2.34
N ALA A 134 3.26 -9.29 1.47
CA ALA A 134 2.71 -10.65 1.45
C ALA A 134 3.00 -11.40 2.76
N THR A 135 4.23 -11.33 3.26
CA THR A 135 4.62 -11.92 4.55
C THR A 135 3.84 -11.29 5.68
N GLY A 136 3.74 -9.96 5.71
CA GLY A 136 2.91 -9.23 6.67
C GLY A 136 1.46 -9.70 6.67
N SER A 137 0.86 -9.90 5.49
CA SER A 137 -0.53 -10.36 5.35
C SER A 137 -0.75 -11.82 5.76
N LEU A 138 0.24 -12.68 5.54
CA LEU A 138 0.13 -14.12 5.80
C LEU A 138 0.45 -14.49 7.25
N LEU A 139 1.28 -13.68 7.92
CA LEU A 139 1.73 -13.91 9.30
C LEU A 139 0.60 -14.18 10.30
N PRO A 140 -0.51 -13.43 10.33
CA PRO A 140 -1.59 -13.71 11.27
C PRO A 140 -2.25 -15.07 11.06
N VAL A 141 -2.32 -15.52 9.80
CA VAL A 141 -2.93 -16.80 9.43
C VAL A 141 -2.04 -17.97 9.86
N LEU A 142 -0.71 -17.83 9.68
CA LEU A 142 0.26 -18.88 10.01
C LEU A 142 0.66 -18.91 11.48
N TRP A 143 0.63 -17.74 12.14
CA TRP A 143 0.96 -17.59 13.55
C TRP A 143 -0.16 -16.82 14.28
N PRO A 144 -1.26 -17.50 14.62
CA PRO A 144 -2.37 -16.88 15.34
C PRO A 144 -1.94 -16.42 16.74
N GLY A 145 -2.45 -15.26 17.14
CA GLY A 145 -2.23 -14.68 18.47
C GLY A 145 -1.72 -13.24 18.43
N GLY A 146 -1.71 -12.58 19.58
CA GLY A 146 -1.37 -11.15 19.69
C GLY A 146 0.03 -10.80 19.20
N LEU A 147 1.03 -11.65 19.44
CA LEU A 147 2.39 -11.43 18.97
C LEU A 147 2.50 -11.58 17.44
N GLY A 148 1.88 -12.60 16.85
CA GLY A 148 1.85 -12.79 15.40
C GLY A 148 1.17 -11.63 14.68
N LEU A 149 0.08 -11.10 15.24
CA LEU A 149 -0.58 -9.88 14.77
C LEU A 149 0.29 -8.63 14.89
N ALA A 150 1.03 -8.47 16.00
CA ALA A 150 1.94 -7.34 16.17
C ALA A 150 3.10 -7.37 15.16
N VAL A 151 3.72 -8.54 14.97
CA VAL A 151 4.80 -8.73 13.97
C VAL A 151 4.24 -8.53 12.55
N SER A 152 3.06 -9.05 12.25
CA SER A 152 2.35 -8.81 11.00
C SER A 152 2.16 -7.31 10.73
N ALA A 153 1.60 -6.57 11.69
CA ALA A 153 1.37 -5.13 11.57
C ALA A 153 2.65 -4.34 11.35
N ALA A 154 3.73 -4.72 12.04
CA ALA A 154 5.03 -4.09 11.87
C ALA A 154 5.62 -4.34 10.48
N VAL A 155 5.68 -5.60 10.04
CA VAL A 155 6.22 -5.96 8.72
C VAL A 155 5.38 -5.36 7.60
N PHE A 156 4.06 -5.49 7.68
CA PHE A 156 3.13 -4.92 6.69
C PHE A 156 3.25 -3.40 6.66
N GLY A 157 3.19 -2.73 7.82
CA GLY A 157 3.27 -1.27 7.93
C GLY A 157 4.59 -0.69 7.42
N LEU A 158 5.72 -1.37 7.65
CA LEU A 158 7.02 -0.97 7.13
C LEU A 158 7.13 -1.07 5.61
N CYS A 159 6.26 -1.85 4.94
CA CYS A 159 6.37 -2.13 3.51
C CYS A 159 5.26 -1.46 2.67
N VAL A 160 4.01 -1.48 3.13
CA VAL A 160 2.81 -1.31 2.28
C VAL A 160 2.83 -0.09 1.38
N PHE A 161 3.13 1.11 1.89
CA PHE A 161 3.11 2.33 1.07
C PHE A 161 4.46 2.68 0.43
N MET A 162 5.40 1.74 0.37
CA MET A 162 6.63 1.94 -0.38
C MET A 162 6.54 1.55 -1.84
N ALA A 163 5.50 0.81 -2.25
CA ALA A 163 5.31 0.46 -3.65
C ALA A 163 5.16 1.70 -4.57
N PRO A 164 4.36 2.73 -4.24
CA PRO A 164 4.32 3.98 -5.03
C PRO A 164 5.68 4.69 -5.08
N GLY A 165 6.43 4.66 -3.97
CA GLY A 165 7.79 5.19 -3.92
C GLY A 165 8.76 4.43 -4.82
N ALA A 166 8.66 3.11 -4.88
CA ALA A 166 9.45 2.26 -5.76
C ALA A 166 9.15 2.52 -7.24
N VAL A 167 7.88 2.66 -7.61
CA VAL A 167 7.48 3.04 -8.97
C VAL A 167 8.01 4.44 -9.32
N THR A 168 7.88 5.41 -8.42
CA THR A 168 8.39 6.77 -8.63
C THR A 168 9.90 6.77 -8.84
N SER A 169 10.63 6.02 -8.00
CA SER A 169 12.08 5.88 -8.11
C SER A 169 12.50 5.20 -9.42
N PHE A 170 11.82 4.10 -9.78
CA PHE A 170 12.03 3.40 -11.04
C PHE A 170 11.84 4.33 -12.25
N LEU A 171 10.74 5.07 -12.32
CA LEU A 171 10.49 6.01 -13.41
C LEU A 171 11.57 7.09 -13.49
N ARG A 172 11.96 7.69 -12.35
CA ARG A 172 12.98 8.74 -12.30
C ARG A 172 14.38 8.27 -12.70
N GLN A 173 14.71 7.00 -12.47
CA GLN A 173 16.01 6.42 -12.81
C GLN A 173 16.08 5.85 -14.24
N ASN A 174 14.94 5.67 -14.91
CA ASN A 174 14.85 4.97 -16.19
C ASN A 174 14.22 5.77 -17.32
N LEU A 175 13.54 6.88 -17.04
CA LEU A 175 12.90 7.72 -18.03
C LEU A 175 13.41 9.16 -17.98
N PRO A 176 13.41 9.87 -19.13
CA PRO A 176 13.68 11.30 -19.14
C PRO A 176 12.63 12.07 -18.30
N PRO A 177 12.98 13.22 -17.70
CA PRO A 177 12.08 14.03 -16.87
C PRO A 177 10.72 14.30 -17.50
N ASP A 178 10.72 14.46 -18.83
CA ASP A 178 9.56 14.73 -19.66
C ASP A 178 8.50 13.63 -19.61
N SER A 179 8.92 12.38 -19.39
CA SER A 179 8.06 11.20 -19.35
C SER A 179 7.61 10.81 -17.93
N TRP A 180 8.06 11.53 -16.89
CA TRP A 180 7.71 11.20 -15.50
C TRP A 180 6.22 11.36 -15.21
N GLY A 181 5.62 12.46 -15.67
CA GLY A 181 4.18 12.72 -15.50
C GLY A 181 3.31 11.63 -16.15
N PRO A 182 3.46 11.37 -17.46
CA PRO A 182 2.76 10.28 -18.15
C PRO A 182 2.99 8.92 -17.49
N GLY A 183 4.23 8.60 -17.10
CA GLY A 183 4.56 7.34 -16.42
C GLY A 183 3.82 7.19 -15.09
N LEU A 184 3.86 8.21 -14.23
CA LEU A 184 3.14 8.20 -12.95
C LEU A 184 1.62 8.09 -13.15
N SER A 185 1.08 8.75 -14.19
CA SER A 185 -0.34 8.67 -14.55
C SER A 185 -0.73 7.23 -14.93
N LEU A 186 0.05 6.57 -15.79
CA LEU A 186 -0.18 5.17 -16.17
C LEU A 186 -0.24 4.24 -14.96
N PHE A 187 0.75 4.33 -14.06
CA PHE A 187 0.77 3.50 -12.86
C PHE A 187 -0.38 3.83 -11.90
N THR A 188 -0.82 5.09 -11.84
CA THR A 188 -1.99 5.50 -11.05
C THR A 188 -3.27 4.87 -11.59
N VAL A 189 -3.47 4.86 -12.91
CA VAL A 189 -4.62 4.21 -13.55
C VAL A 189 -4.61 2.70 -13.29
N VAL A 190 -3.47 2.04 -13.50
CA VAL A 190 -3.30 0.60 -13.23
C VAL A 190 -3.64 0.29 -11.78
N PHE A 191 -3.13 1.09 -10.84
CA PHE A 191 -3.40 0.94 -9.43
C PHE A 191 -4.87 1.13 -9.08
N ALA A 192 -5.52 2.16 -9.63
CA ALA A 192 -6.94 2.42 -9.38
C ALA A 192 -7.83 1.25 -9.83
N VAL A 193 -7.57 0.71 -11.03
CA VAL A 193 -8.28 -0.47 -11.54
C VAL A 193 -8.04 -1.68 -10.64
N ALA A 194 -6.77 -2.00 -10.36
CA ALA A 194 -6.38 -3.15 -9.54
C ALA A 194 -6.95 -3.07 -8.11
N GLN A 195 -6.81 -1.92 -7.46
CA GLN A 195 -7.28 -1.68 -6.09
C GLN A 195 -8.81 -1.76 -5.99
N THR A 196 -9.53 -1.34 -7.03
CA THR A 196 -10.99 -1.47 -7.05
C THR A 196 -11.39 -2.94 -7.08
N LEU A 197 -10.72 -3.78 -7.86
CA LEU A 197 -11.05 -5.20 -8.01
C LEU A 197 -10.70 -6.04 -6.76
N GLY A 198 -9.66 -5.67 -6.02
CA GLY A 198 -9.15 -6.43 -4.87
C GLY A 198 -10.21 -6.81 -3.84
N PRO A 199 -10.95 -5.84 -3.25
CA PRO A 199 -11.96 -6.12 -2.24
C PRO A 199 -13.13 -6.97 -2.74
N PHE A 200 -13.57 -6.80 -4.00
CA PHE A 200 -14.64 -7.63 -4.56
C PHE A 200 -14.22 -9.10 -4.67
N GLY A 201 -13.02 -9.35 -5.20
CA GLY A 201 -12.49 -10.71 -5.30
C GLY A 201 -12.28 -11.35 -3.92
N ALA A 202 -11.70 -10.59 -2.99
CA ALA A 202 -11.47 -11.08 -1.63
C ALA A 202 -12.76 -11.31 -0.83
N GLY A 203 -13.77 -10.45 -1.00
CA GLY A 203 -15.10 -10.64 -0.41
C GLY A 203 -15.75 -11.91 -0.92
N LEU A 204 -15.81 -12.10 -2.24
CA LEU A 204 -16.37 -13.31 -2.85
C LEU A 204 -15.66 -14.59 -2.38
N ILE A 205 -14.32 -14.58 -2.32
CA ILE A 205 -13.54 -15.72 -1.82
C ILE A 205 -13.84 -15.98 -0.34
N GLY A 206 -13.95 -14.92 0.46
CA GLY A 206 -14.21 -15.01 1.90
C GLY A 206 -15.59 -15.60 2.17
N ASP A 207 -16.59 -15.16 1.42
CA ASP A 207 -17.97 -15.66 1.48
C ASP A 207 -18.05 -17.11 1.02
N LEU A 208 -17.41 -17.48 -0.09
CA LEU A 208 -17.42 -18.87 -0.59
C LEU A 208 -16.68 -19.82 0.35
N ALA A 209 -15.58 -19.36 0.97
CA ALA A 209 -14.80 -20.16 1.91
C ALA A 209 -15.35 -20.13 3.34
N GLN A 210 -16.31 -19.24 3.64
CA GLN A 210 -16.80 -18.93 5.00
C GLN A 210 -15.64 -18.63 5.98
N ASN A 211 -14.56 -18.04 5.47
CA ASN A 211 -13.33 -17.78 6.24
C ASN A 211 -12.50 -16.67 5.60
N ILE A 212 -12.46 -15.50 6.24
CA ILE A 212 -11.70 -14.33 5.79
C ILE A 212 -10.19 -14.61 5.70
N GLY A 213 -9.66 -15.51 6.53
CA GLY A 213 -8.26 -15.93 6.51
C GLY A 213 -7.84 -16.51 5.15
N VAL A 214 -8.75 -17.17 4.42
CA VAL A 214 -8.49 -17.68 3.07
C VAL A 214 -8.28 -16.53 2.09
N SER A 215 -9.09 -15.46 2.19
CA SER A 215 -8.92 -14.26 1.36
C SER A 215 -7.59 -13.56 1.61
N LEU A 216 -7.12 -13.51 2.87
CA LEU A 216 -5.79 -12.99 3.22
C LEU A 216 -4.67 -13.83 2.59
N ALA A 217 -4.79 -15.16 2.63
CA ALA A 217 -3.81 -16.05 2.02
C ALA A 217 -3.77 -15.93 0.49
N VAL A 218 -4.93 -15.82 -0.17
CA VAL A 218 -5.01 -15.58 -1.61
C VAL A 218 -4.42 -14.22 -1.98
N ALA A 219 -4.72 -13.17 -1.20
CA ALA A 219 -4.12 -11.86 -1.40
C ALA A 219 -2.59 -11.89 -1.27
N ALA A 220 -2.06 -12.64 -0.30
CA ALA A 220 -0.62 -12.86 -0.18
C ALA A 220 -0.03 -13.59 -1.40
N ALA A 221 -0.72 -14.59 -1.95
CA ALA A 221 -0.30 -15.27 -3.18
C ALA A 221 -0.27 -14.32 -4.38
N VAL A 222 -1.29 -13.47 -4.54
CA VAL A 222 -1.32 -12.42 -5.59
C VAL A 222 -0.16 -11.45 -5.45
N LEU A 223 0.17 -11.03 -4.23
CA LEU A 223 1.32 -10.17 -3.94
C LEU A 223 2.64 -10.85 -4.31
N LEU A 224 2.80 -12.14 -4.01
CA LEU A 224 3.99 -12.92 -4.38
C LEU A 224 4.11 -13.12 -5.90
N CYS A 225 3.00 -13.35 -6.62
CA CYS A 225 2.99 -13.36 -8.08
C CYS A 225 3.40 -11.98 -8.64
N GLY A 226 2.91 -10.89 -8.05
CA GLY A 226 3.34 -9.54 -8.37
C GLY A 226 4.83 -9.32 -8.10
N ALA A 227 5.36 -9.85 -7.00
CA ALA A 227 6.78 -9.78 -6.68
C ALA A 227 7.62 -10.52 -7.74
N GLY A 228 7.19 -11.72 -8.13
CA GLY A 228 7.81 -12.47 -9.23
C GLY A 228 7.81 -11.68 -10.54
N SER A 229 6.69 -11.03 -10.88
CA SER A 229 6.59 -10.15 -12.04
C SER A 229 7.59 -8.97 -11.95
N ALA A 230 7.64 -8.28 -10.81
CA ALA A 230 8.55 -7.17 -10.60
C ALA A 230 10.04 -7.58 -10.67
N LEU A 231 10.41 -8.79 -10.24
CA LEU A 231 11.79 -9.29 -10.36
C LEU A 231 12.25 -9.46 -11.82
N LEU A 232 11.31 -9.68 -12.74
CA LEU A 232 11.61 -9.75 -14.18
C LEU A 232 11.87 -8.36 -14.78
N GLN A 233 11.54 -7.28 -14.07
CA GLN A 233 11.79 -5.92 -14.54
C GLN A 233 13.28 -5.59 -14.53
N ARG A 234 13.84 -5.47 -15.72
CA ARG A 234 15.19 -4.95 -15.93
C ARG A 234 15.18 -3.42 -15.98
N ARG A 235 16.38 -2.83 -15.83
CA ARG A 235 16.60 -1.41 -16.13
C ARG A 235 16.18 -1.14 -17.57
N LEU A 236 15.48 -0.04 -17.83
CA LEU A 236 15.21 0.40 -19.20
C LEU A 236 16.54 0.84 -19.82
N ALA A 237 16.83 0.36 -21.03
CA ALA A 237 17.98 0.87 -21.77
C ALA A 237 17.78 2.37 -22.02
N ALA A 238 18.84 3.16 -21.91
CA ALA A 238 18.77 4.55 -22.37
C ALA A 238 18.35 4.54 -23.85
N PRO A 239 17.41 5.41 -24.27
CA PRO A 239 17.21 5.60 -25.70
C PRO A 239 18.53 6.08 -26.29
N ASP A 240 19.02 5.37 -27.32
CA ASP A 240 20.14 5.81 -28.16
C ASP A 240 19.84 7.17 -28.81
#